data_AF-A0A947HHG2-F1
#
_entry.id   AF-A0A947HHG2-F1
#
_cell.length_a   1.000
_cell.length_b   1.000
_cell.length_c   1.000
_cell.angle_alpha   90.00
_cell.angle_beta   90.00
_cell.angle_gamma   90.00
#
_symmetry.space_group_name_H-M   'P 1'
#
loop_
_entity.id
_entity.type
_entity.pdbx_description
1 polymer ?
#
loop_
_entity_poly.entity_id
_entity_poly.type
_entity_poly.pdbx_seq_one_letter_code
_entity_poly.pdbx_strand_id
1 'polypeptide(L)'
;MIGRNVIAAGFVLSLGACTDESAEIGGTPQADAETTDVAVDAPEDVAQDGVDTPDSMATDIAVPDSEDAPDTTGPPRALVFEENPIDSPSPVEVVLTDLNPQQKGRLTGGYANVQNCVADKDAGKAMPVEFGGFKLDLTLCAPKYTALPEDGVYTHITPPETQSIDSDAFAEVMMYHHIQRIHGYFKDGFGLTDLDYPLDALVNVQVHVALCDSWAAFGNALFTPEGSFNFGIDFDFGFEGAAIIFGQTADKDFAYEADVIAHEYTHAMIGATRLNAITVDEQGLSNLAGALNEGYADYFACTTAGDSVIGNYALNAVAGLTVCGVPLSTSGNLARDLATFRTCPADLTAEVHADGEIFASALWAIRDALGAEKADAVILGALVGFTQSTGFTEAAQATLAEAQATLDAGDAAAVEKAFGDRGLLACERVIPANRVGVRGIPLTFEAGGALGNGPLGPVTPGYVQIGFLVPEGASSVDLVLEVGGGAGDVDADAVVKAGGSAVQLGGGPGSGHDGVARIALRKGASNKELVVTLSGSCLSPGPWSAAILNEGDGFAVISARLEISPEGGDANTLGCP
;
A
#
# COMPACT_ATOMS: atom_id res chain seq x y z
N MET A 1 17.69 -5.58 4.75
CA MET A 1 16.84 -4.41 4.98
C MET A 1 15.70 -4.52 4.00
N ILE A 2 14.63 -5.22 4.36
CA ILE A 2 13.39 -5.16 3.60
C ILE A 2 12.77 -3.82 4.02
N GLY A 3 12.44 -2.98 3.04
CA GLY A 3 11.96 -1.62 3.24
C GLY A 3 10.81 -1.56 4.25
N ARG A 4 10.82 -0.50 5.04
CA ARG A 4 9.71 -0.11 5.91
C ARG A 4 8.48 0.07 5.02
N ASN A 5 7.47 -0.79 5.19
CA ASN A 5 6.26 -0.73 4.37
C ASN A 5 5.49 0.56 4.70
N VAL A 6 5.62 1.54 3.81
CA VAL A 6 4.72 2.67 3.68
C VAL A 6 3.51 2.14 2.91
N ILE A 7 2.31 2.37 3.44
CA ILE A 7 1.05 1.97 2.82
C ILE A 7 0.41 3.25 2.31
N ALA A 8 0.11 3.32 1.01
CA ALA A 8 -0.18 4.57 0.33
C ALA A 8 -1.30 4.38 -0.69
N ALA A 9 -2.47 4.97 -0.48
CA ALA A 9 -3.68 4.78 -1.30
C ALA A 9 -3.57 5.20 -2.79
N GLY A 10 -2.43 5.76 -3.21
CA GLY A 10 -2.13 6.19 -4.57
C GLY A 10 -0.71 5.80 -5.02
N PHE A 11 -0.36 6.24 -6.23
CA PHE A 11 0.75 5.75 -7.08
C PHE A 11 1.96 5.10 -6.36
N VAL A 12 2.19 3.82 -6.62
CA VAL A 12 3.50 3.18 -6.41
C VAL A 12 4.42 3.62 -7.55
N LEU A 13 5.53 4.28 -7.23
CA LEU A 13 6.61 4.56 -8.18
C LEU A 13 7.21 3.24 -8.68
N SER A 14 6.64 2.67 -9.75
CA SER A 14 7.35 1.68 -10.55
C SER A 14 8.47 2.41 -11.28
N LEU A 15 9.66 2.46 -10.67
CA LEU A 15 10.89 2.95 -11.29
C LEU A 15 11.26 2.03 -12.46
N GLY A 16 10.75 2.35 -13.65
CA GLY A 16 11.22 1.76 -14.89
C GLY A 16 12.67 2.17 -15.13
N ALA A 17 13.54 1.19 -15.36
CA ALA A 17 14.95 1.41 -15.67
C ALA A 17 15.11 2.38 -16.86
N CYS A 18 15.69 3.56 -16.59
CA CYS A 18 16.21 4.43 -17.65
C CYS A 18 17.41 3.74 -18.31
N THR A 19 17.29 3.44 -19.60
CA THR A 19 18.38 2.91 -20.43
C THR A 19 19.41 3.98 -20.73
N ASP A 20 20.69 3.66 -20.53
CA ASP A 20 21.85 4.47 -20.92
C ASP A 20 21.89 4.71 -22.45
N GLU A 21 21.87 5.98 -22.86
CA GLU A 21 22.52 6.42 -24.09
C GLU A 21 23.75 7.27 -23.74
N SER A 22 24.85 6.88 -24.37
CA SER A 22 26.24 7.22 -24.05
C SER A 22 26.63 8.67 -24.35
N ALA A 23 27.41 9.27 -23.44
CA ALA A 23 28.26 10.41 -23.73
C ALA A 23 29.63 10.24 -23.06
N GLU A 24 30.63 9.86 -23.86
CA GLU A 24 32.04 9.83 -23.47
C GLU A 24 32.53 11.24 -23.09
N ILE A 25 33.05 11.42 -21.87
CA ILE A 25 34.04 12.45 -21.58
C ILE A 25 35.11 11.84 -20.66
N GLY A 26 36.30 11.65 -21.22
CA GLY A 26 37.46 11.07 -20.54
C GLY A 26 38.12 12.02 -19.54
N GLY A 27 38.86 11.41 -18.61
CA GLY A 27 39.79 12.13 -17.74
C GLY A 27 39.99 11.46 -16.38
N THR A 28 40.82 10.42 -16.32
CA THR A 28 41.44 9.96 -15.06
C THR A 28 42.31 11.06 -14.46
N PRO A 29 42.37 11.17 -13.12
CA PRO A 29 43.62 10.80 -12.47
C PRO A 29 43.46 9.92 -11.22
N GLN A 30 44.53 9.16 -11.02
CA GLN A 30 44.84 8.17 -10.00
C GLN A 30 45.38 8.81 -8.71
N ALA A 31 45.42 8.00 -7.63
CA ALA A 31 46.09 8.15 -6.32
C ALA A 31 45.13 8.53 -5.16
N ASP A 32 45.18 7.96 -3.96
CA ASP A 32 45.99 6.88 -3.37
C ASP A 32 45.22 6.32 -2.17
N ALA A 33 45.48 5.05 -1.84
CA ALA A 33 44.94 4.37 -0.67
C ALA A 33 45.69 4.80 0.61
N GLU A 34 44.95 5.09 1.69
CA GLU A 34 45.46 4.95 3.05
C GLU A 34 44.40 4.33 3.96
N THR A 35 44.75 3.14 4.46
CA THR A 35 44.06 2.35 5.47
C THR A 35 44.33 2.91 6.86
N THR A 36 43.30 3.04 7.70
CA THR A 36 43.48 2.98 9.16
C THR A 36 42.30 2.26 9.82
N ASP A 37 42.63 1.12 10.43
CA ASP A 37 41.78 0.37 11.36
C ASP A 37 41.67 1.13 12.68
N VAL A 38 40.47 1.22 13.27
CA VAL A 38 40.29 1.38 14.72
C VAL A 38 39.15 0.49 15.20
N ALA A 39 39.47 -0.26 16.25
CA ALA A 39 38.74 -1.36 16.82
C ALA A 39 37.45 -0.98 17.56
N VAL A 40 36.56 -1.96 17.57
CA VAL A 40 35.30 -2.07 18.32
C VAL A 40 35.62 -2.37 19.79
N ASP A 41 34.96 -1.67 20.72
CA ASP A 41 34.87 -2.11 22.10
C ASP A 41 33.42 -1.97 22.59
N ALA A 42 32.91 -3.05 23.18
CA ALA A 42 31.55 -3.21 23.71
C ALA A 42 31.40 -2.61 25.11
N PRO A 43 30.17 -2.50 25.64
CA PRO A 43 30.01 -2.58 27.09
C PRO A 43 28.96 -3.62 27.53
N GLU A 44 29.34 -4.42 28.51
CA GLU A 44 28.46 -5.22 29.39
C GLU A 44 28.14 -4.45 30.68
N ASP A 45 26.85 -4.45 31.02
CA ASP A 45 26.20 -4.72 32.31
C ASP A 45 26.49 -4.00 33.66
N VAL A 46 25.39 -3.43 34.17
CA VAL A 46 24.73 -3.62 35.50
C VAL A 46 25.39 -3.07 36.78
N ALA A 47 24.66 -2.19 37.48
CA ALA A 47 24.32 -2.34 38.90
C ALA A 47 23.24 -1.34 39.39
N GLN A 48 22.39 -1.83 40.30
CA GLN A 48 21.27 -1.18 40.99
C GLN A 48 21.70 -0.32 42.20
N ASP A 49 20.86 0.66 42.56
CA ASP A 49 20.45 1.12 43.91
C ASP A 49 19.54 2.35 43.65
N GLY A 50 18.46 2.72 44.32
CA GLY A 50 17.91 2.49 45.65
C GLY A 50 16.92 3.65 45.91
N VAL A 51 15.82 3.34 46.60
CA VAL A 51 14.62 4.13 46.96
C VAL A 51 14.87 5.58 47.43
N ASP A 52 14.00 6.54 47.04
CA ASP A 52 13.42 7.56 47.94
C ASP A 52 12.27 8.38 47.29
N THR A 53 11.10 8.37 47.92
CA THR A 53 10.00 9.35 47.73
C THR A 53 10.13 10.48 48.74
N PRO A 54 9.81 11.73 48.36
CA PRO A 54 9.08 12.59 49.29
C PRO A 54 7.86 13.28 48.67
N ASP A 55 6.84 13.34 49.51
CA ASP A 55 5.55 13.98 49.35
C ASP A 55 5.63 15.53 49.53
N SER A 56 4.70 16.22 48.89
CA SER A 56 4.23 17.60 49.12
C SER A 56 5.20 18.79 48.96
N MET A 57 4.85 19.69 48.04
CA MET A 57 4.82 21.15 48.25
C MET A 57 4.06 21.78 47.07
N ALA A 58 2.78 22.07 47.29
CA ALA A 58 2.00 22.96 46.43
C ALA A 58 2.59 24.38 46.54
N THR A 59 2.99 24.94 45.40
CA THR A 59 3.24 26.38 45.29
C THR A 59 2.23 26.95 44.32
N ASP A 60 1.28 27.71 44.89
CA ASP A 60 0.43 28.65 44.19
C ASP A 60 1.31 29.61 43.37
N ILE A 61 1.36 29.40 42.06
CA ILE A 61 1.79 30.43 41.12
C ILE A 61 0.52 31.04 40.57
N ALA A 62 0.24 32.27 41.02
CA ALA A 62 -0.76 33.13 40.43
C ALA A 62 -0.46 33.30 38.94
N VAL A 63 -1.34 32.76 38.09
CA VAL A 63 -1.36 33.01 36.66
C VAL A 63 -1.89 34.43 36.46
N PRO A 64 -1.13 35.36 35.85
CA PRO A 64 -1.65 36.68 35.53
C PRO A 64 -2.68 36.57 34.41
N ASP A 65 -3.74 37.35 34.56
CA ASP A 65 -4.97 37.45 33.78
C ASP A 65 -4.92 36.94 32.33
N SER A 66 -5.91 36.09 32.03
CA SER A 66 -6.40 35.82 30.69
C SER A 66 -6.77 37.13 30.00
N GLU A 67 -6.01 37.53 28.98
CA GLU A 67 -6.56 38.39 27.94
C GLU A 67 -7.61 37.58 27.20
N ASP A 68 -8.85 38.04 27.32
CA ASP A 68 -10.08 37.42 26.83
C ASP A 68 -9.90 36.83 25.41
N ALA A 69 -10.04 35.51 25.32
CA ALA A 69 -10.42 34.90 24.06
C ALA A 69 -11.74 35.56 23.63
N PRO A 70 -11.88 36.02 22.37
CA PRO A 70 -13.11 36.64 21.90
C PRO A 70 -14.29 35.71 22.22
N ASP A 71 -15.35 36.27 22.81
CA ASP A 71 -16.59 35.57 23.14
C ASP A 71 -17.26 35.11 21.83
N THR A 72 -16.94 33.89 21.41
CA THR A 72 -17.53 33.24 20.24
C THR A 72 -18.94 32.81 20.64
N THR A 73 -19.97 33.39 20.03
CA THR A 73 -21.38 33.18 20.44
C THR A 73 -21.96 31.77 20.14
N GLY A 74 -21.13 30.80 19.76
CA GLY A 74 -21.52 29.41 19.50
C GLY A 74 -20.32 28.47 19.33
N PRO A 75 -20.55 27.15 19.16
CA PRO A 75 -19.47 26.19 18.93
C PRO A 75 -18.74 26.50 17.60
N PRO A 76 -17.45 26.13 17.47
CA PRO A 76 -16.69 26.36 16.24
C PRO A 76 -17.32 25.58 15.08
N ARG A 77 -17.57 26.28 13.98
CA ARG A 77 -18.21 25.73 12.77
C ARG A 77 -17.35 25.95 11.54
N ALA A 78 -17.41 25.03 10.59
CA ALA A 78 -16.66 25.09 9.35
C ALA A 78 -17.50 24.57 8.18
N LEU A 79 -17.08 24.84 6.95
CA LEU A 79 -17.64 24.22 5.76
C LEU A 79 -16.81 22.99 5.40
N VAL A 80 -17.49 21.91 4.99
CA VAL A 80 -16.85 20.67 4.49
C VAL A 80 -17.66 20.11 3.33
N PHE A 81 -17.02 19.37 2.43
CA PHE A 81 -17.74 18.36 1.65
C PHE A 81 -18.12 17.22 2.59
N GLU A 82 -19.38 16.77 2.53
CA GLU A 82 -19.87 15.69 3.39
C GLU A 82 -19.24 14.35 3.00
N GLU A 83 -19.05 14.14 1.70
CA GLU A 83 -18.39 12.98 1.10
C GLU A 83 -17.21 13.43 0.25
N ASN A 84 -17.51 14.08 -0.88
CA ASN A 84 -16.51 14.59 -1.82
C ASN A 84 -17.12 15.67 -2.77
N PRO A 85 -16.33 16.32 -3.63
CA PRO A 85 -16.81 17.35 -4.58
C PRO A 85 -17.72 16.85 -5.71
N ILE A 86 -17.83 15.53 -5.94
CA ILE A 86 -18.68 14.94 -6.98
C ILE A 86 -20.05 14.59 -6.42
N ASP A 87 -20.08 13.87 -5.31
CA ASP A 87 -21.28 13.31 -4.72
C ASP A 87 -21.97 14.29 -3.76
N SER A 88 -21.17 15.16 -3.10
CA SER A 88 -21.64 16.25 -2.23
C SER A 88 -21.11 17.63 -2.65
N PRO A 89 -21.35 18.11 -3.89
CA PRO A 89 -20.65 19.26 -4.49
C PRO A 89 -20.90 20.61 -3.79
N SER A 90 -21.88 20.69 -2.89
CA SER A 90 -22.17 21.89 -2.10
C SER A 90 -21.70 21.66 -0.67
N PRO A 91 -20.68 22.39 -0.19
CA PRO A 91 -20.21 22.26 1.18
C PRO A 91 -21.33 22.52 2.19
N VAL A 92 -21.34 21.74 3.25
CA VAL A 92 -22.27 21.85 4.37
C VAL A 92 -21.56 22.43 5.59
N GLU A 93 -22.30 23.15 6.43
CA GLU A 93 -21.78 23.66 7.69
C GLU A 93 -21.81 22.55 8.75
N VAL A 94 -20.67 22.28 9.37
CA VAL A 94 -20.50 21.29 10.45
C VAL A 94 -19.96 21.95 11.71
N VAL A 95 -20.21 21.32 12.86
CA VAL A 95 -19.55 21.68 14.12
C VAL A 95 -18.23 20.93 14.20
N LEU A 96 -17.14 21.64 14.47
CA LEU A 96 -15.84 21.04 14.75
C LEU A 96 -15.80 20.56 16.20
N THR A 97 -15.56 19.26 16.41
CA THR A 97 -15.48 18.66 17.75
C THR A 97 -14.02 18.52 18.20
N ASP A 98 -13.83 18.38 19.51
CA ASP A 98 -12.54 18.06 20.15
C ASP A 98 -11.39 19.05 19.87
N LEU A 99 -11.69 20.28 19.46
CA LEU A 99 -10.68 21.34 19.30
C LEU A 99 -10.03 21.67 20.64
N ASN A 100 -8.70 21.82 20.61
CA ASN A 100 -7.92 22.25 21.76
C ASN A 100 -8.06 23.77 21.93
N PRO A 101 -8.75 24.27 22.98
CA PRO A 101 -8.99 25.70 23.15
C PRO A 101 -7.70 26.48 23.46
N GLN A 102 -6.64 25.82 23.93
CA GLN A 102 -5.35 26.46 24.20
C GLN A 102 -4.53 26.73 22.93
N GLN A 103 -4.90 26.17 21.78
CA GLN A 103 -4.15 26.28 20.53
C GLN A 103 -4.60 27.44 19.62
N LYS A 104 -5.26 28.46 20.19
CA LYS A 104 -5.64 29.72 19.52
C LYS A 104 -6.39 29.52 18.19
N GLY A 105 -7.26 28.51 18.12
CA GLY A 105 -8.02 28.22 16.91
C GLY A 105 -7.22 27.56 15.79
N ARG A 106 -6.11 26.88 16.10
CA ARG A 106 -5.54 25.91 15.14
C ARG A 106 -6.42 24.67 15.11
N LEU A 107 -6.45 23.99 13.96
CA LEU A 107 -7.09 22.68 13.78
C LEU A 107 -6.24 21.57 14.43
N THR A 108 -6.14 21.67 15.74
CA THR A 108 -5.46 20.75 16.66
C THR A 108 -6.46 20.38 17.73
N GLY A 109 -6.52 19.10 18.09
CA GLY A 109 -7.56 18.61 18.98
C GLY A 109 -7.21 17.34 19.73
N GLY A 110 -8.25 16.64 20.19
CA GLY A 110 -8.11 15.37 20.92
C GLY A 110 -7.50 14.25 20.07
N TYR A 111 -7.80 14.22 18.77
CA TYR A 111 -7.46 13.08 17.89
C TYR A 111 -6.72 13.47 16.59
N ALA A 112 -6.54 14.76 16.32
CA ALA A 112 -5.80 15.23 15.13
C ALA A 112 -5.01 16.51 15.41
N ASN A 113 -3.82 16.60 14.81
CA ASN A 113 -3.07 17.85 14.61
C ASN A 113 -2.88 18.06 13.11
N VAL A 114 -3.66 18.96 12.51
CA VAL A 114 -3.65 19.13 11.05
C VAL A 114 -2.86 20.37 10.66
N GLN A 115 -1.95 20.21 9.71
CA GLN A 115 -1.13 21.27 9.13
C GLN A 115 -1.24 21.27 7.61
N ASN A 116 -1.01 22.43 7.01
CA ASN A 116 -0.85 22.61 5.57
C ASN A 116 0.64 22.60 5.18
N CYS A 117 0.97 22.06 4.01
CA CYS A 117 2.32 22.10 3.48
C CYS A 117 2.52 23.30 2.54
N VAL A 118 2.95 24.43 3.10
CA VAL A 118 3.04 25.70 2.40
C VAL A 118 4.30 25.77 1.53
N ALA A 119 4.13 26.20 0.27
CA ALA A 119 5.20 26.47 -0.69
C ALA A 119 6.14 27.63 -0.25
N ASP A 120 7.02 27.35 0.71
CA ASP A 120 7.99 28.30 1.27
C ASP A 120 9.41 27.74 1.18
N LYS A 121 10.19 28.26 0.23
CA LYS A 121 11.58 27.80 -0.01
C LYS A 121 12.54 28.17 1.12
N ASP A 122 12.26 29.22 1.87
CA ASP A 122 13.16 29.71 2.92
C ASP A 122 12.93 28.96 4.23
N ALA A 123 11.69 28.54 4.49
CA ALA A 123 11.34 27.72 5.65
C ALA A 123 11.42 26.20 5.39
N GLY A 124 11.39 25.78 4.12
CA GLY A 124 11.40 24.40 3.70
C GLY A 124 12.74 23.67 3.96
N LYS A 125 12.66 22.36 4.18
CA LYS A 125 13.85 21.52 4.40
C LYS A 125 14.51 21.18 3.06
N ALA A 126 15.78 21.56 2.89
CA ALA A 126 16.57 21.18 1.72
C ALA A 126 16.86 19.67 1.73
N MET A 127 16.71 19.04 0.56
CA MET A 127 16.81 17.60 0.35
C MET A 127 17.57 17.33 -0.96
N PRO A 128 18.92 17.37 -0.94
CA PRO A 128 19.70 17.01 -2.12
C PRO A 128 19.55 15.50 -2.38
N VAL A 129 19.17 15.12 -3.60
CA VAL A 129 19.03 13.73 -4.02
C VAL A 129 19.99 13.41 -5.16
N GLU A 130 20.52 12.19 -5.17
CA GLU A 130 21.36 11.69 -6.26
C GLU A 130 20.64 10.52 -6.93
N PHE A 131 20.37 10.66 -8.23
CA PHE A 131 19.65 9.67 -9.01
C PHE A 131 20.48 9.29 -10.24
N GLY A 132 21.02 8.07 -10.28
CA GLY A 132 21.81 7.59 -11.43
C GLY A 132 23.02 8.48 -11.76
N GLY A 133 23.66 9.09 -10.75
CA GLY A 133 24.77 10.04 -10.92
C GLY A 133 24.35 11.48 -11.25
N PHE A 134 23.06 11.76 -11.38
CA PHE A 134 22.51 13.11 -11.49
C PHE A 134 22.14 13.66 -10.11
N LYS A 135 22.63 14.85 -9.76
CA LYS A 135 22.28 15.53 -8.51
C LYS A 135 21.12 16.49 -8.75
N LEU A 136 20.07 16.35 -7.94
CA LEU A 136 18.90 17.20 -7.96
C LEU A 136 18.71 17.80 -6.56
N ASP A 137 18.72 19.12 -6.47
CA ASP A 137 18.41 19.82 -5.23
C ASP A 137 16.90 19.98 -5.12
N LEU A 138 16.33 19.37 -4.08
CA LEU A 138 14.91 19.48 -3.74
C LEU A 138 14.73 20.31 -2.46
N THR A 139 13.57 20.92 -2.28
CA THR A 139 13.18 21.54 -1.01
C THR A 139 11.75 21.14 -0.67
N LEU A 140 11.55 20.55 0.49
CA LEU A 140 10.21 20.20 1.00
C LEU A 140 9.43 21.47 1.31
N CYS A 141 8.11 21.45 1.13
CA CYS A 141 7.25 22.49 1.67
C CYS A 141 7.32 22.57 3.21
N ALA A 142 6.92 23.71 3.76
CA ALA A 142 7.00 23.98 5.18
C ALA A 142 5.65 23.68 5.86
N PRO A 143 5.58 22.74 6.82
CA PRO A 143 4.38 22.51 7.62
C PRO A 143 3.98 23.75 8.40
N LYS A 144 2.76 24.25 8.19
CA LYS A 144 2.21 25.44 8.86
C LYS A 144 0.71 25.26 9.09
N TYR A 145 0.21 25.79 10.20
CA TYR A 145 -1.23 25.93 10.42
C TYR A 145 -1.75 27.12 9.62
N THR A 146 -2.63 26.89 8.64
CA THR A 146 -3.16 27.97 7.79
C THR A 146 -4.66 28.21 7.97
N ALA A 147 -5.41 27.19 8.34
CA ALA A 147 -6.81 27.30 8.75
C ALA A 147 -6.91 27.91 10.16
N LEU A 148 -7.19 29.22 10.19
CA LEU A 148 -7.41 29.98 11.43
C LEU A 148 -8.82 30.58 11.41
N PRO A 149 -9.52 30.66 12.56
CA PRO A 149 -10.88 31.15 12.61
C PRO A 149 -10.96 32.68 12.54
N GLU A 150 -12.09 33.18 12.04
CA GLU A 150 -12.55 34.56 12.24
C GLU A 150 -13.66 34.53 13.30
N ASP A 151 -13.48 35.27 14.40
CA ASP A 151 -14.42 35.28 15.53
C ASP A 151 -14.82 33.87 16.04
N GLY A 152 -13.86 32.92 15.99
CA GLY A 152 -14.06 31.53 16.43
C GLY A 152 -14.69 30.59 15.42
N VAL A 153 -14.96 31.06 14.19
CA VAL A 153 -15.65 30.31 13.15
C VAL A 153 -14.78 30.22 11.90
N TYR A 154 -14.81 29.08 11.23
CA TYR A 154 -14.01 28.76 10.04
C TYR A 154 -14.83 28.81 8.74
N THR A 155 -16.10 29.24 8.78
CA THR A 155 -17.01 29.24 7.62
C THR A 155 -16.62 30.22 6.51
N HIS A 156 -15.64 31.09 6.75
CA HIS A 156 -15.03 31.93 5.71
C HIS A 156 -14.04 31.13 4.83
N ILE A 157 -13.57 29.97 5.32
CA ILE A 157 -12.76 29.02 4.57
C ILE A 157 -13.71 28.20 3.69
N THR A 158 -13.63 28.42 2.38
CA THR A 158 -14.44 27.76 1.36
C THR A 158 -13.53 27.00 0.40
N PRO A 159 -14.04 25.97 -0.31
CA PRO A 159 -13.26 25.34 -1.37
C PRO A 159 -12.78 26.39 -2.38
N PRO A 160 -11.51 26.34 -2.80
CA PRO A 160 -10.96 27.21 -3.82
C PRO A 160 -11.61 26.94 -5.20
N GLU A 161 -11.59 27.95 -6.08
CA GLU A 161 -12.10 27.81 -7.46
C GLU A 161 -11.33 26.73 -8.25
N THR A 162 -10.02 26.62 -8.00
CA THR A 162 -9.17 25.54 -8.50
C THR A 162 -8.85 24.63 -7.32
N GLN A 163 -9.16 23.35 -7.42
CA GLN A 163 -9.14 22.43 -6.29
C GLN A 163 -7.74 22.05 -5.80
N SER A 164 -6.68 22.39 -6.52
CA SER A 164 -5.29 22.09 -6.16
C SER A 164 -4.46 23.37 -6.09
N ILE A 165 -4.41 24.00 -4.91
CA ILE A 165 -3.64 25.22 -4.65
C ILE A 165 -2.72 24.99 -3.44
N ASP A 166 -1.45 25.36 -3.61
CA ASP A 166 -0.30 25.21 -2.68
C ASP A 166 -0.49 25.72 -1.22
N SER A 167 -1.60 26.39 -0.92
CA SER A 167 -1.89 26.95 0.41
C SER A 167 -3.38 26.89 0.75
N ASP A 168 -4.11 25.91 0.20
CA ASP A 168 -5.52 25.78 0.48
C ASP A 168 -5.78 25.37 1.94
N ALA A 169 -6.39 26.26 2.71
CA ALA A 169 -6.77 26.02 4.09
C ALA A 169 -8.03 25.14 4.23
N PHE A 170 -8.81 24.96 3.15
CA PHE A 170 -10.00 24.12 3.17
C PHE A 170 -9.63 22.64 3.33
N ALA A 171 -8.52 22.20 2.75
CA ALA A 171 -7.93 20.87 2.96
C ALA A 171 -7.69 20.54 4.43
N GLU A 172 -7.19 21.49 5.23
CA GLU A 172 -6.96 21.28 6.67
C GLU A 172 -8.29 21.07 7.41
N VAL A 173 -9.34 21.82 7.03
CA VAL A 173 -10.68 21.71 7.62
C VAL A 173 -11.30 20.34 7.31
N MET A 174 -11.20 19.89 6.06
CA MET A 174 -11.67 18.56 5.63
C MET A 174 -10.98 17.44 6.40
N MET A 175 -9.64 17.46 6.41
CA MET A 175 -8.82 16.48 7.12
C MET A 175 -9.16 16.43 8.61
N TYR A 176 -9.26 17.59 9.27
CA TYR A 176 -9.59 17.65 10.69
C TYR A 176 -10.97 17.05 10.96
N HIS A 177 -12.02 17.51 10.26
CA HIS A 177 -13.38 17.06 10.50
C HIS A 177 -13.55 15.55 10.27
N HIS A 178 -13.02 15.03 9.16
CA HIS A 178 -13.23 13.63 8.80
C HIS A 178 -12.38 12.66 9.64
N ILE A 179 -11.20 13.06 10.14
CA ILE A 179 -10.48 12.28 11.17
C ILE A 179 -11.34 12.14 12.44
N GLN A 180 -11.98 13.21 12.91
CA GLN A 180 -12.85 13.11 14.08
C GLN A 180 -14.03 12.15 13.85
N ARG A 181 -14.61 12.17 12.64
CA ARG A 181 -15.74 11.30 12.26
C ARG A 181 -15.34 9.82 12.27
N ILE A 182 -14.24 9.44 11.61
CA ILE A 182 -13.79 8.05 11.57
C ILE A 182 -13.25 7.57 12.92
N HIS A 183 -12.57 8.45 13.68
CA HIS A 183 -12.18 8.14 15.05
C HIS A 183 -13.41 7.83 15.92
N GLY A 184 -14.42 8.70 15.88
CA GLY A 184 -15.69 8.50 16.61
C GLY A 184 -16.39 7.19 16.21
N TYR A 185 -16.37 6.82 14.93
CA TYR A 185 -16.89 5.52 14.48
C TYR A 185 -16.21 4.33 15.17
N PHE A 186 -14.87 4.30 15.21
CA PHE A 186 -14.13 3.22 15.87
C PHE A 186 -14.28 3.26 17.40
N LYS A 187 -14.21 4.45 17.99
CA LYS A 187 -14.29 4.63 19.44
C LYS A 187 -15.69 4.38 20.00
N ASP A 188 -16.69 5.09 19.50
CA ASP A 188 -18.04 5.05 20.04
C ASP A 188 -18.81 3.82 19.57
N GLY A 189 -18.53 3.36 18.34
CA GLY A 189 -19.13 2.15 17.77
C GLY A 189 -18.56 0.86 18.36
N PHE A 190 -17.24 0.83 18.60
CA PHE A 190 -16.54 -0.43 18.90
C PHE A 190 -15.56 -0.39 20.07
N GLY A 191 -15.43 0.76 20.74
CA GLY A 191 -14.56 0.89 21.92
C GLY A 191 -13.06 0.85 21.61
N LEU A 192 -12.66 1.11 20.36
CA LEU A 192 -11.24 1.19 20.01
C LEU A 192 -10.69 2.56 20.37
N THR A 193 -9.81 2.58 21.38
CA THR A 193 -9.23 3.80 21.95
C THR A 193 -7.70 3.87 21.75
N ASP A 194 -7.14 3.02 20.89
CA ASP A 194 -5.69 2.97 20.68
C ASP A 194 -5.14 4.27 20.11
N LEU A 195 -5.97 5.08 19.44
CA LEU A 195 -5.66 6.43 18.95
C LEU A 195 -6.41 7.54 19.72
N ASP A 196 -6.66 7.37 21.04
CA ASP A 196 -7.16 8.44 21.92
C ASP A 196 -6.08 9.50 22.23
N TYR A 197 -5.40 9.96 21.19
CA TYR A 197 -4.37 11.00 21.19
C TYR A 197 -4.30 11.65 19.81
N PRO A 198 -3.76 12.87 19.69
CA PRO A 198 -3.73 13.55 18.40
C PRO A 198 -2.77 12.87 17.42
N LEU A 199 -3.30 12.42 16.28
CA LEU A 199 -2.51 11.96 15.14
C LEU A 199 -2.09 13.17 14.30
N ASP A 200 -0.81 13.24 13.93
CA ASP A 200 -0.34 14.32 13.05
C ASP A 200 -0.86 14.10 11.62
N ALA A 201 -1.24 15.18 10.95
CA ALA A 201 -1.67 15.15 9.56
C ALA A 201 -1.16 16.35 8.77
N LEU A 202 -0.72 16.10 7.54
CA LEU A 202 -0.18 17.11 6.64
C LEU A 202 -0.90 17.04 5.29
N VAL A 203 -1.51 18.14 4.86
CA VAL A 203 -2.20 18.26 3.56
C VAL A 203 -1.39 19.10 2.56
N ASN A 204 -1.74 19.00 1.28
CA ASN A 204 -1.11 19.72 0.16
C ASN A 204 0.41 19.50 0.02
N VAL A 205 0.89 18.29 0.31
CA VAL A 205 2.33 17.99 0.19
C VAL A 205 2.84 18.21 -1.23
N GLN A 206 3.99 18.88 -1.29
CA GLN A 206 4.67 19.28 -2.51
C GLN A 206 6.17 19.46 -2.28
N VAL A 207 6.93 19.40 -3.37
CA VAL A 207 8.39 19.48 -3.34
C VAL A 207 8.85 20.48 -4.39
N HIS A 208 9.66 21.44 -4.00
CA HIS A 208 10.32 22.34 -4.93
C HIS A 208 11.50 21.65 -5.60
N VAL A 209 11.60 21.81 -6.92
CA VAL A 209 12.65 21.22 -7.75
C VAL A 209 13.53 22.34 -8.28
N ALA A 210 14.75 22.47 -7.74
CA ALA A 210 15.64 23.60 -8.05
C ALA A 210 16.02 23.68 -9.53
N LEU A 211 16.12 22.53 -10.22
CA LEU A 211 16.49 22.44 -11.63
C LEU A 211 15.62 23.30 -12.55
N CYS A 212 14.33 23.41 -12.25
CA CYS A 212 13.35 24.13 -13.05
C CYS A 212 12.60 25.21 -12.25
N ASP A 213 13.04 25.48 -11.02
CA ASP A 213 12.43 26.42 -10.09
C ASP A 213 10.90 26.27 -9.98
N SER A 214 10.41 25.05 -9.83
CA SER A 214 8.97 24.75 -9.78
C SER A 214 8.62 23.81 -8.64
N TRP A 215 7.43 23.98 -8.08
CA TRP A 215 6.83 23.03 -7.14
C TRP A 215 6.19 21.88 -7.90
N ALA A 216 6.43 20.66 -7.43
CA ALA A 216 5.80 19.43 -7.89
C ALA A 216 4.94 18.88 -6.74
N ALA A 217 3.65 18.73 -6.99
CA ALA A 217 2.73 18.16 -6.03
C ALA A 217 2.97 16.66 -5.85
N PHE A 218 2.74 16.19 -4.62
CA PHE A 218 2.78 14.78 -4.30
C PHE A 218 1.43 14.14 -4.67
N GLY A 219 1.36 13.41 -5.77
CA GLY A 219 0.10 12.80 -6.26
C GLY A 219 -0.30 11.53 -5.51
N ASN A 220 -0.37 11.59 -4.17
CA ASN A 220 -0.67 10.44 -3.33
C ASN A 220 -1.23 10.86 -1.94
N ALA A 221 -1.83 9.90 -1.24
CA ALA A 221 -2.20 9.94 0.17
C ALA A 221 -1.61 8.69 0.85
N LEU A 222 -1.17 8.83 2.11
CA LEU A 222 -0.60 7.70 2.86
C LEU A 222 -0.65 7.90 4.36
N PHE A 223 -0.70 6.79 5.07
CA PHE A 223 -0.34 6.67 6.47
C PHE A 223 1.12 6.25 6.60
N THR A 224 1.86 6.94 7.49
CA THR A 224 3.19 6.52 7.91
C THR A 224 3.25 6.33 9.42
N PRO A 225 3.75 5.19 9.93
CA PRO A 225 3.90 4.97 11.37
C PRO A 225 5.04 5.77 12.01
N GLU A 226 5.99 6.28 11.21
CA GLU A 226 7.17 7.01 11.70
C GLU A 226 7.12 8.51 11.39
N GLY A 227 6.08 9.00 10.71
CA GLY A 227 5.96 10.42 10.34
C GLY A 227 6.82 10.84 9.15
N SER A 228 7.67 9.93 8.67
CA SER A 228 8.45 10.04 7.44
C SER A 228 8.18 8.86 6.52
N PHE A 229 8.50 9.00 5.24
CA PHE A 229 8.30 7.93 4.26
C PHE A 229 9.40 7.92 3.21
N ASN A 230 9.66 6.75 2.61
CA ASN A 230 10.74 6.58 1.64
C ASN A 230 10.22 5.95 0.34
N PHE A 231 10.27 6.73 -0.75
CA PHE A 231 10.00 6.25 -2.12
C PHE A 231 11.27 6.29 -2.98
N GLY A 232 12.37 5.76 -2.43
CA GLY A 232 13.73 5.94 -2.98
C GLY A 232 14.37 7.28 -2.60
N ILE A 233 13.59 8.16 -1.96
CA ILE A 233 13.99 9.44 -1.37
C ILE A 233 13.29 9.54 -0.02
N ASP A 234 14.01 10.00 1.01
CA ASP A 234 13.51 10.12 2.38
C ASP A 234 12.77 11.45 2.59
N PHE A 235 11.46 11.38 2.76
CA PHE A 235 10.58 12.51 3.02
C PHE A 235 10.32 12.61 4.52
N ASP A 236 10.96 13.59 5.16
CA ASP A 236 10.83 13.86 6.59
C ASP A 236 10.44 15.32 6.81
N PHE A 237 9.19 15.51 7.23
CA PHE A 237 8.57 16.81 7.54
C PHE A 237 8.73 17.22 9.02
N GLY A 238 9.46 16.44 9.82
CA GLY A 238 9.74 16.72 11.23
C GLY A 238 8.68 16.23 12.21
N PHE A 239 7.84 15.27 11.82
CA PHE A 239 6.93 14.58 12.72
C PHE A 239 7.71 13.56 13.57
N GLU A 240 7.37 13.47 14.86
CA GLU A 240 8.07 12.57 15.80
C GLU A 240 7.49 11.13 15.82
N GLY A 241 6.31 10.95 15.23
CA GLY A 241 5.58 9.68 15.23
C GLY A 241 4.61 9.60 14.06
N ALA A 242 3.63 8.71 14.18
CA ALA A 242 2.72 8.39 13.09
C ALA A 242 2.01 9.63 12.52
N ALA A 243 1.87 9.68 11.20
CA ALA A 243 1.23 10.77 10.50
C ALA A 243 0.42 10.31 9.28
N ILE A 244 -0.62 11.08 8.95
CA ILE A 244 -1.35 10.96 7.68
C ILE A 244 -0.88 12.08 6.75
N ILE A 245 -0.40 11.72 5.57
CA ILE A 245 0.22 12.65 4.61
C ILE A 245 -0.55 12.63 3.31
N PHE A 246 -1.09 13.79 2.93
CA PHE A 246 -1.90 13.98 1.73
C PHE A 246 -1.26 15.02 0.83
N GLY A 247 -1.16 14.70 -0.45
CA GLY A 247 -0.85 15.68 -1.47
C GLY A 247 -2.01 15.90 -2.45
N GLN A 248 -1.64 16.30 -3.66
CA GLN A 248 -2.57 16.77 -4.69
C GLN A 248 -2.05 16.39 -6.08
N THR A 249 -2.93 16.37 -7.07
CA THR A 249 -2.57 16.46 -8.50
C THR A 249 -2.68 17.91 -8.97
N ALA A 250 -2.52 18.14 -10.28
CA ALA A 250 -2.73 19.45 -10.88
C ALA A 250 -4.21 19.91 -10.88
N ASP A 251 -5.13 19.04 -10.49
CA ASP A 251 -6.58 19.28 -10.58
C ASP A 251 -7.41 18.68 -9.44
N LYS A 252 -6.79 17.95 -8.51
CA LYS A 252 -7.46 17.27 -7.40
C LYS A 252 -6.66 17.38 -6.11
N ASP A 253 -7.34 17.63 -5.01
CA ASP A 253 -6.78 17.54 -3.66
C ASP A 253 -7.35 16.30 -2.97
N PHE A 254 -6.46 15.39 -2.56
CA PHE A 254 -6.88 14.13 -1.96
C PHE A 254 -7.61 14.35 -0.63
N ALA A 255 -7.38 15.48 0.04
CA ALA A 255 -8.03 15.80 1.31
C ALA A 255 -9.49 16.18 1.14
N TYR A 256 -9.99 16.34 -0.10
CA TYR A 256 -11.40 16.67 -0.34
C TYR A 256 -12.31 15.45 -0.36
N GLU A 257 -11.77 14.24 -0.22
CA GLU A 257 -12.54 13.03 -0.21
C GLU A 257 -12.47 12.34 1.16
N ALA A 258 -13.63 12.27 1.81
CA ALA A 258 -13.78 11.79 3.18
C ALA A 258 -13.37 10.30 3.32
N ASP A 259 -13.69 9.47 2.31
CA ASP A 259 -13.37 8.05 2.34
C ASP A 259 -11.86 7.78 2.23
N VAL A 260 -11.09 8.59 1.49
CA VAL A 260 -9.62 8.50 1.45
C VAL A 260 -9.03 8.87 2.81
N ILE A 261 -9.57 9.90 3.50
CA ILE A 261 -9.16 10.23 4.88
C ILE A 261 -9.46 9.07 5.83
N ALA A 262 -10.65 8.48 5.73
CA ALA A 262 -11.06 7.34 6.55
C ALA A 262 -10.20 6.08 6.29
N HIS A 263 -9.80 5.85 5.04
CA HIS A 263 -8.92 4.75 4.64
C HIS A 263 -7.54 4.89 5.33
N GLU A 264 -6.90 6.05 5.22
CA GLU A 264 -5.59 6.27 5.82
C GLU A 264 -5.64 6.27 7.35
N TYR A 265 -6.73 6.76 7.94
CA TYR A 265 -6.96 6.63 9.38
C TYR A 265 -7.14 5.16 9.81
N THR A 266 -7.74 4.33 8.96
CA THR A 266 -7.92 2.90 9.25
C THR A 266 -6.58 2.17 9.27
N HIS A 267 -5.62 2.56 8.42
CA HIS A 267 -4.24 2.07 8.56
C HIS A 267 -3.65 2.45 9.92
N ALA A 268 -3.85 3.68 10.40
CA ALA A 268 -3.38 4.08 11.72
C ALA A 268 -4.00 3.25 12.85
N MET A 269 -5.32 3.06 12.80
CA MET A 269 -6.08 2.40 13.87
C MET A 269 -5.87 0.88 13.91
N ILE A 270 -5.87 0.24 12.75
CA ILE A 270 -5.89 -1.23 12.63
C ILE A 270 -4.59 -1.72 12.00
N GLY A 271 -4.18 -1.08 10.91
CA GLY A 271 -3.07 -1.53 10.08
C GLY A 271 -1.68 -1.29 10.65
N ALA A 272 -1.47 -0.41 11.62
CA ALA A 272 -0.12 -0.01 12.02
C ALA A 272 0.68 -1.12 12.72
N THR A 273 -0.01 -2.04 13.40
CA THR A 273 0.61 -3.07 14.27
C THR A 273 0.41 -4.51 13.81
N ARG A 274 -0.39 -4.73 12.77
CA ARG A 274 -0.72 -6.04 12.19
C ARG A 274 -0.85 -5.91 10.67
N LEU A 275 -0.93 -7.03 9.95
CA LEU A 275 -1.14 -7.06 8.50
C LEU A 275 -0.04 -6.39 7.63
N ASN A 276 1.20 -6.27 8.12
CA ASN A 276 2.26 -5.58 7.36
C ASN A 276 3.40 -6.45 6.84
N ALA A 277 3.42 -7.75 7.12
CA ALA A 277 4.56 -8.59 6.75
C ALA A 277 4.45 -9.10 5.31
N ILE A 278 5.55 -8.98 4.56
CA ILE A 278 5.84 -9.90 3.47
C ILE A 278 6.41 -11.16 4.09
N THR A 279 5.81 -12.30 3.78
CA THR A 279 6.22 -13.60 4.30
C THR A 279 6.64 -14.54 3.18
N VAL A 280 7.29 -15.63 3.57
CA VAL A 280 7.62 -16.74 2.70
C VAL A 280 6.95 -17.98 3.30
N ASP A 281 6.10 -18.63 2.51
CA ASP A 281 5.47 -19.90 2.87
C ASP A 281 5.78 -20.96 1.80
N GLU A 282 5.14 -22.13 1.87
CA GLU A 282 5.38 -23.22 0.93
C GLU A 282 4.98 -22.89 -0.52
N GLN A 283 4.18 -21.86 -0.79
CA GLN A 283 3.81 -21.48 -2.17
C GLN A 283 4.73 -20.40 -2.76
N GLY A 284 5.59 -19.78 -1.96
CA GLY A 284 6.52 -18.72 -2.37
C GLY A 284 6.42 -17.48 -1.48
N LEU A 285 6.63 -16.30 -2.08
CA LEU A 285 6.38 -15.05 -1.38
C LEU A 285 4.88 -14.84 -1.14
N SER A 286 4.54 -14.08 -0.11
CA SER A 286 3.18 -13.69 0.21
C SER A 286 3.16 -12.27 0.77
N ASN A 287 2.44 -11.39 0.09
CA ASN A 287 2.08 -10.05 0.56
C ASN A 287 0.58 -9.94 0.90
N LEU A 288 -0.11 -11.08 1.04
CA LEU A 288 -1.56 -11.09 1.31
C LEU A 288 -1.93 -10.42 2.63
N ALA A 289 -1.01 -10.36 3.61
CA ALA A 289 -1.21 -9.58 4.81
C ALA A 289 -1.35 -8.08 4.48
N GLY A 290 -0.44 -7.53 3.66
CA GLY A 290 -0.54 -6.15 3.17
C GLY A 290 -1.82 -5.91 2.37
N ALA A 291 -2.22 -6.87 1.52
CA ALA A 291 -3.48 -6.80 0.79
C ALA A 291 -4.71 -6.80 1.73
N LEU A 292 -4.68 -7.52 2.85
CA LEU A 292 -5.72 -7.38 3.88
C LEU A 292 -5.70 -5.99 4.48
N ASN A 293 -4.54 -5.41 4.77
CA ASN A 293 -4.44 -4.07 5.34
C ASN A 293 -5.18 -3.04 4.46
N GLU A 294 -4.91 -3.06 3.16
CA GLU A 294 -5.63 -2.28 2.14
C GLU A 294 -7.13 -2.59 2.13
N GLY A 295 -7.49 -3.87 2.10
CA GLY A 295 -8.90 -4.28 1.99
C GLY A 295 -9.74 -3.90 3.22
N TYR A 296 -9.16 -3.90 4.42
CA TYR A 296 -9.82 -3.40 5.63
C TYR A 296 -9.92 -1.88 5.64
N ALA A 297 -8.88 -1.17 5.16
CA ALA A 297 -8.91 0.28 5.02
C ALA A 297 -10.01 0.73 4.06
N ASP A 298 -10.13 0.07 2.89
CA ASP A 298 -11.25 0.27 1.97
C ASP A 298 -12.60 -0.04 2.61
N TYR A 299 -12.75 -1.19 3.28
CA TYR A 299 -14.02 -1.60 3.87
C TYR A 299 -14.52 -0.60 4.92
N PHE A 300 -13.67 -0.16 5.84
CA PHE A 300 -14.08 0.77 6.90
C PHE A 300 -14.29 2.20 6.38
N ALA A 301 -13.56 2.62 5.35
CA ALA A 301 -13.88 3.85 4.63
C ALA A 301 -15.28 3.77 3.99
N CYS A 302 -15.53 2.76 3.16
CA CYS A 302 -16.82 2.55 2.49
C CYS A 302 -18.00 2.40 3.47
N THR A 303 -17.85 1.63 4.56
CA THR A 303 -18.95 1.42 5.50
C THR A 303 -19.36 2.72 6.21
N THR A 304 -18.39 3.61 6.50
CA THR A 304 -18.63 4.90 7.15
C THR A 304 -19.16 5.98 6.22
N ALA A 305 -18.83 5.89 4.93
CA ALA A 305 -19.45 6.68 3.86
C ALA A 305 -20.88 6.19 3.57
N GLY A 306 -21.11 4.87 3.68
CA GLY A 306 -22.41 4.25 3.43
C GLY A 306 -22.60 3.74 2.00
N ASP A 307 -21.56 3.80 1.17
CA ASP A 307 -21.52 3.31 -0.21
C ASP A 307 -20.30 2.41 -0.46
N SER A 308 -20.27 1.71 -1.59
CA SER A 308 -19.25 0.69 -1.90
C SER A 308 -18.04 1.23 -2.64
N VAL A 309 -18.03 2.51 -3.00
CA VAL A 309 -17.00 3.12 -3.83
C VAL A 309 -16.02 3.85 -2.92
N ILE A 310 -14.74 3.73 -3.24
CA ILE A 310 -13.69 4.53 -2.61
C ILE A 310 -12.98 5.35 -3.67
N GLY A 311 -12.69 6.61 -3.37
CA GLY A 311 -11.85 7.43 -4.21
C GLY A 311 -12.51 7.91 -5.51
N ASN A 312 -13.84 8.01 -5.56
CA ASN A 312 -14.60 8.41 -6.75
C ASN A 312 -14.18 9.79 -7.29
N TYR A 313 -13.65 10.66 -6.41
CA TYR A 313 -13.10 11.96 -6.77
C TYR A 313 -11.56 11.95 -6.91
N ALA A 314 -10.84 11.69 -5.82
CA ALA A 314 -9.40 11.87 -5.68
C ALA A 314 -8.60 10.77 -6.38
N LEU A 315 -9.11 9.54 -6.37
CA LEU A 315 -8.47 8.39 -7.00
C LEU A 315 -8.97 8.14 -8.43
N ASN A 316 -9.98 8.86 -8.89
CA ASN A 316 -10.52 8.74 -10.24
C ASN A 316 -9.82 9.68 -11.22
N ALA A 317 -9.31 9.12 -12.32
CA ALA A 317 -8.59 9.86 -13.36
C ALA A 317 -7.45 10.72 -12.82
N VAL A 318 -6.69 10.18 -11.87
CA VAL A 318 -5.50 10.80 -11.28
C VAL A 318 -4.52 11.19 -12.37
N ALA A 319 -4.15 12.46 -12.43
CA ALA A 319 -3.15 12.94 -13.38
C ALA A 319 -1.78 12.32 -13.10
N GLY A 320 -1.02 12.02 -14.16
CA GLY A 320 0.35 11.51 -14.02
C GLY A 320 1.29 12.56 -13.43
N LEU A 321 2.31 12.10 -12.69
CA LEU A 321 3.34 12.96 -12.11
C LEU A 321 4.11 13.65 -13.22
N THR A 322 4.20 14.98 -13.16
CA THR A 322 5.02 15.79 -14.07
C THR A 322 6.00 16.60 -13.26
N VAL A 323 7.30 16.44 -13.57
CA VAL A 323 8.39 17.18 -12.92
C VAL A 323 9.16 17.95 -13.98
N CYS A 324 9.32 19.27 -13.81
CA CYS A 324 9.99 20.13 -14.79
C CYS A 324 9.41 20.02 -16.22
N GLY A 325 8.10 19.77 -16.35
CA GLY A 325 7.44 19.55 -17.66
C GLY A 325 7.71 18.18 -18.29
N VAL A 326 8.40 17.29 -17.59
CA VAL A 326 8.65 15.91 -18.02
C VAL A 326 7.65 15.00 -17.30
N PRO A 327 6.78 14.27 -18.03
CA PRO A 327 5.92 13.27 -17.41
C PRO A 327 6.78 12.11 -16.89
N LEU A 328 6.71 11.83 -15.60
CA LEU A 328 7.37 10.72 -14.92
C LEU A 328 6.43 9.54 -14.68
N SER A 329 5.12 9.76 -14.75
CA SER A 329 4.12 8.70 -14.75
C SER A 329 2.92 9.04 -15.61
N THR A 330 2.08 8.05 -15.91
CA THR A 330 0.85 8.21 -16.68
C THR A 330 -0.36 8.41 -15.77
N SER A 331 -1.42 9.02 -16.30
CA SER A 331 -2.70 9.09 -15.59
C SER A 331 -3.36 7.73 -15.47
N GLY A 332 -4.19 7.54 -14.44
CA GLY A 332 -4.88 6.28 -14.16
C GLY A 332 -6.13 6.46 -13.31
N ASN A 333 -6.97 5.43 -13.28
CA ASN A 333 -8.07 5.34 -12.32
C ASN A 333 -7.68 4.33 -11.24
N LEU A 334 -7.61 4.80 -10.00
CA LEU A 334 -7.30 4.06 -8.79
C LEU A 334 -8.52 3.92 -7.87
N ALA A 335 -9.66 4.51 -8.24
CA ALA A 335 -10.93 4.32 -7.54
C ALA A 335 -11.36 2.84 -7.62
N ARG A 336 -11.94 2.35 -6.53
CA ARG A 336 -12.33 0.94 -6.39
C ARG A 336 -13.80 0.86 -5.98
N ASP A 337 -14.47 -0.21 -6.39
CA ASP A 337 -15.85 -0.50 -6.00
C ASP A 337 -15.91 -1.88 -5.37
N LEU A 338 -16.16 -1.93 -4.07
CA LEU A 338 -16.23 -3.15 -3.28
C LEU A 338 -17.43 -4.03 -3.64
N ALA A 339 -18.43 -3.51 -4.36
CA ALA A 339 -19.49 -4.33 -4.92
C ALA A 339 -19.02 -5.18 -6.12
N THR A 340 -17.84 -4.88 -6.69
CA THR A 340 -17.27 -5.66 -7.79
C THR A 340 -16.88 -7.05 -7.30
N PHE A 341 -17.46 -8.08 -7.91
CA PHE A 341 -17.12 -9.47 -7.58
C PHE A 341 -15.70 -9.82 -8.02
N ARG A 342 -14.85 -10.13 -7.04
CA ARG A 342 -13.45 -10.52 -7.20
C ARG A 342 -13.17 -11.83 -6.48
N THR A 343 -12.25 -12.63 -7.01
CA THR A 343 -11.98 -13.99 -6.54
C THR A 343 -10.50 -14.25 -6.37
N CYS A 344 -10.16 -15.01 -5.32
CA CYS A 344 -8.88 -15.69 -5.26
C CYS A 344 -9.00 -17.07 -5.95
N PRO A 345 -8.05 -17.47 -6.82
CA PRO A 345 -6.88 -16.70 -7.26
C PRO A 345 -7.05 -15.90 -8.55
N ALA A 346 -8.21 -15.97 -9.22
CA ALA A 346 -8.31 -15.49 -10.61
C ALA A 346 -8.11 -13.97 -10.78
N ASP A 347 -8.19 -13.19 -9.69
CA ASP A 347 -7.97 -11.74 -9.68
C ASP A 347 -6.69 -11.32 -8.95
N LEU A 348 -5.86 -12.25 -8.48
CA LEU A 348 -4.58 -11.94 -7.84
C LEU A 348 -3.60 -11.29 -8.83
N THR A 349 -2.86 -10.29 -8.36
CA THR A 349 -1.83 -9.55 -9.10
C THR A 349 -0.51 -9.42 -8.34
N ALA A 350 -0.46 -9.86 -7.08
CA ALA A 350 0.67 -9.62 -6.17
C ALA A 350 0.93 -8.13 -5.89
N GLU A 351 -0.10 -7.30 -6.05
CA GLU A 351 -0.08 -5.88 -5.75
C GLU A 351 -1.14 -5.67 -4.66
N VAL A 352 -0.76 -5.04 -3.54
CA VAL A 352 -1.55 -5.09 -2.30
C VAL A 352 -2.90 -4.38 -2.44
N HIS A 353 -2.97 -3.25 -3.14
CA HIS A 353 -4.23 -2.51 -3.33
C HIS A 353 -5.20 -3.34 -4.18
N ALA A 354 -4.69 -3.85 -5.29
CA ALA A 354 -5.46 -4.68 -6.20
C ALA A 354 -5.92 -5.99 -5.54
N ASP A 355 -5.04 -6.67 -4.82
CA ASP A 355 -5.38 -7.92 -4.13
C ASP A 355 -6.32 -7.64 -2.93
N GLY A 356 -6.21 -6.47 -2.31
CA GLY A 356 -7.10 -6.02 -1.23
C GLY A 356 -8.56 -5.92 -1.66
N GLU A 357 -8.84 -5.50 -2.92
CA GLU A 357 -10.20 -5.52 -3.50
C GLU A 357 -10.86 -6.90 -3.41
N ILE A 358 -10.08 -7.99 -3.48
CA ILE A 358 -10.61 -9.36 -3.42
C ILE A 358 -11.27 -9.59 -2.07
N PHE A 359 -10.55 -9.27 -0.99
CA PHE A 359 -11.04 -9.47 0.36
C PHE A 359 -12.10 -8.43 0.73
N ALA A 360 -11.88 -7.15 0.41
CA ALA A 360 -12.83 -6.08 0.64
C ALA A 360 -14.17 -6.33 -0.06
N SER A 361 -14.16 -6.90 -1.27
CA SER A 361 -15.41 -7.28 -1.95
C SER A 361 -16.20 -8.38 -1.24
N ALA A 362 -15.52 -9.25 -0.48
CA ALA A 362 -16.16 -10.26 0.35
C ALA A 362 -16.79 -9.62 1.58
N LEU A 363 -16.06 -8.72 2.25
CA LEU A 363 -16.54 -7.95 3.39
C LEU A 363 -17.78 -7.12 3.02
N TRP A 364 -17.75 -6.46 1.87
CA TRP A 364 -18.91 -5.70 1.38
C TRP A 364 -20.12 -6.60 1.09
N ALA A 365 -19.93 -7.78 0.50
CA ALA A 365 -21.03 -8.73 0.31
C ALA A 365 -21.60 -9.28 1.63
N ILE A 366 -20.77 -9.41 2.67
CA ILE A 366 -21.23 -9.73 4.03
C ILE A 366 -22.10 -8.58 4.55
N ARG A 367 -21.64 -7.34 4.41
CA ARG A 367 -22.38 -6.13 4.79
C ARG A 367 -23.73 -6.03 4.10
N ASP A 368 -23.79 -6.25 2.79
CA ASP A 368 -25.05 -6.24 2.04
C ASP A 368 -26.04 -7.33 2.51
N ALA A 369 -25.53 -8.48 2.96
CA ALA A 369 -26.36 -9.58 3.43
C ALA A 369 -26.85 -9.41 4.87
N LEU A 370 -26.00 -8.90 5.76
CA LEU A 370 -26.26 -8.81 7.21
C LEU A 370 -26.75 -7.43 7.67
N GLY A 371 -26.46 -6.38 6.89
CA GLY A 371 -26.51 -4.98 7.31
C GLY A 371 -25.24 -4.54 8.04
N ALA A 372 -24.97 -3.23 8.04
CA ALA A 372 -23.76 -2.62 8.59
C ALA A 372 -23.46 -3.04 10.04
N GLU A 373 -24.44 -2.88 10.95
CA GLU A 373 -24.24 -3.14 12.38
C GLU A 373 -23.68 -4.54 12.68
N LYS A 374 -24.26 -5.58 12.09
CA LYS A 374 -23.80 -6.97 12.31
C LYS A 374 -22.48 -7.27 11.58
N ALA A 375 -22.35 -6.78 10.35
CA ALA A 375 -21.16 -7.01 9.54
C ALA A 375 -19.92 -6.32 10.14
N ASP A 376 -20.04 -5.04 10.50
CA ASP A 376 -18.93 -4.28 11.07
C ASP A 376 -18.49 -4.88 12.41
N ALA A 377 -19.43 -5.30 13.26
CA ALA A 377 -19.12 -5.96 14.53
C ALA A 377 -18.39 -7.29 14.36
N VAL A 378 -18.83 -8.15 13.43
CA VAL A 378 -18.20 -9.47 13.23
C VAL A 378 -16.83 -9.35 12.56
N ILE A 379 -16.70 -8.42 11.61
CA ILE A 379 -15.45 -8.15 10.88
C ILE A 379 -14.40 -7.58 11.84
N LEU A 380 -14.79 -6.64 12.71
CA LEU A 380 -13.89 -6.08 13.71
C LEU A 380 -13.57 -7.07 14.84
N GLY A 381 -14.55 -7.88 15.27
CA GLY A 381 -14.32 -8.94 16.25
C GLY A 381 -13.24 -9.92 15.81
N ALA A 382 -13.25 -10.31 14.53
CA ALA A 382 -12.23 -11.18 13.95
C ALA A 382 -10.82 -10.57 13.96
N LEU A 383 -10.70 -9.26 13.70
CA LEU A 383 -9.42 -8.54 13.62
C LEU A 383 -8.58 -8.61 14.89
N VAL A 384 -9.19 -8.83 16.07
CA VAL A 384 -8.48 -8.95 17.35
C VAL A 384 -7.48 -10.11 17.35
N GLY A 385 -7.74 -11.17 16.59
CA GLY A 385 -6.86 -12.34 16.50
C GLY A 385 -5.75 -12.23 15.45
N PHE A 386 -5.69 -11.14 14.68
CA PHE A 386 -4.83 -11.06 13.51
C PHE A 386 -3.39 -10.70 13.89
N THR A 387 -2.45 -11.20 13.09
CA THR A 387 -1.02 -10.96 13.27
C THR A 387 -0.45 -10.18 12.09
N GLN A 388 0.85 -9.91 12.13
CA GLN A 388 1.56 -9.31 11.00
C GLN A 388 1.51 -10.16 9.71
N SER A 389 1.27 -11.47 9.84
CA SER A 389 1.34 -12.43 8.73
C SER A 389 0.01 -13.12 8.41
N THR A 390 -1.10 -12.67 8.98
CA THR A 390 -2.43 -13.24 8.67
C THR A 390 -2.70 -13.09 7.17
N GLY A 391 -3.02 -14.19 6.49
CA GLY A 391 -3.38 -14.21 5.08
C GLY A 391 -4.89 -14.32 4.88
N PHE A 392 -5.30 -14.38 3.60
CA PHE A 392 -6.72 -14.38 3.22
C PHE A 392 -7.51 -15.54 3.83
N THR A 393 -6.95 -16.74 3.79
CA THR A 393 -7.63 -17.94 4.30
C THR A 393 -7.81 -17.86 5.81
N GLU A 394 -6.78 -17.45 6.54
CA GLU A 394 -6.83 -17.29 7.99
C GLU A 394 -7.84 -16.20 8.38
N ALA A 395 -7.83 -15.06 7.68
CA ALA A 395 -8.76 -13.95 7.94
C ALA A 395 -10.23 -14.32 7.66
N ALA A 396 -10.49 -15.01 6.55
CA ALA A 396 -11.84 -15.48 6.21
C ALA A 396 -12.35 -16.50 7.22
N GLN A 397 -11.51 -17.45 7.63
CA GLN A 397 -11.88 -18.45 8.64
C GLN A 397 -12.10 -17.82 10.02
N ALA A 398 -11.28 -16.86 10.43
CA ALA A 398 -11.46 -16.13 11.68
C ALA A 398 -12.77 -15.34 11.69
N THR A 399 -13.11 -14.67 10.59
CA THR A 399 -14.36 -13.93 10.44
C THR A 399 -15.58 -14.85 10.47
N LEU A 400 -15.50 -16.01 9.79
CA LEU A 400 -16.54 -17.02 9.86
C LEU A 400 -16.70 -17.60 11.28
N ALA A 401 -15.60 -17.87 11.96
CA ALA A 401 -15.63 -18.37 13.34
C ALA A 401 -16.27 -17.34 14.30
N GLU A 402 -15.95 -16.06 14.14
CA GLU A 402 -16.58 -14.98 14.91
C GLU A 402 -18.08 -14.89 14.62
N ALA A 403 -18.49 -15.01 13.34
CA ALA A 403 -19.90 -15.03 12.95
C ALA A 403 -20.66 -16.20 13.58
N GLN A 404 -20.07 -17.39 13.57
CA GLN A 404 -20.65 -18.59 14.19
C GLN A 404 -20.76 -18.47 15.72
N ALA A 405 -19.87 -17.71 16.35
CA ALA A 405 -19.86 -17.50 17.79
C ALA A 405 -20.88 -16.43 18.24
N THR A 406 -21.13 -15.41 17.41
CA THR A 406 -21.83 -14.18 17.83
C THR A 406 -23.17 -13.93 17.12
N LEU A 407 -23.38 -14.51 15.94
CA LEU A 407 -24.58 -14.30 15.12
C LEU A 407 -25.46 -15.55 15.04
N ASP A 408 -26.62 -15.44 14.39
CA ASP A 408 -27.47 -16.59 14.11
C ASP A 408 -26.93 -17.46 12.95
N ALA A 409 -27.47 -18.67 12.82
CA ALA A 409 -27.01 -19.63 11.82
C ALA A 409 -27.24 -19.17 10.37
N GLY A 410 -28.21 -18.29 10.12
CA GLY A 410 -28.47 -17.73 8.80
C GLY A 410 -27.41 -16.69 8.41
N ASP A 411 -27.09 -15.79 9.34
CA ASP A 411 -26.03 -14.79 9.16
C ASP A 411 -24.65 -15.46 8.99
N ALA A 412 -24.32 -16.45 9.83
CA ALA A 412 -23.06 -17.19 9.71
C ALA A 412 -22.95 -17.93 8.36
N ALA A 413 -24.05 -18.48 7.85
CA ALA A 413 -24.08 -19.11 6.53
C ALA A 413 -23.91 -18.10 5.38
N ALA A 414 -24.40 -16.85 5.54
CA ALA A 414 -24.16 -15.79 4.58
C ALA A 414 -22.68 -15.36 4.56
N VAL A 415 -22.01 -15.31 5.72
CA VAL A 415 -20.56 -15.08 5.82
C VAL A 415 -19.78 -16.20 5.14
N GLU A 416 -20.09 -17.46 5.44
CA GLU A 416 -19.46 -18.62 4.80
C GLU A 416 -19.62 -18.57 3.27
N LYS A 417 -20.83 -18.26 2.79
CA LYS A 417 -21.12 -18.13 1.36
C LYS A 417 -20.32 -16.99 0.72
N ALA A 418 -20.22 -15.83 1.35
CA ALA A 418 -19.52 -14.67 0.80
C ALA A 418 -18.02 -14.96 0.56
N PHE A 419 -17.36 -15.61 1.53
CA PHE A 419 -15.97 -16.04 1.39
C PHE A 419 -15.80 -17.23 0.47
N GLY A 420 -16.69 -18.23 0.57
CA GLY A 420 -16.66 -19.45 -0.24
C GLY A 420 -16.81 -19.18 -1.73
N ASP A 421 -17.78 -18.33 -2.12
CA ASP A 421 -18.00 -17.96 -3.52
C ASP A 421 -16.78 -17.25 -4.14
N ARG A 422 -15.95 -16.61 -3.32
CA ARG A 422 -14.75 -15.87 -3.75
C ARG A 422 -13.45 -16.66 -3.61
N GLY A 423 -13.52 -17.93 -3.20
CA GLY A 423 -12.34 -18.78 -3.02
C GLY A 423 -11.48 -18.42 -1.81
N LEU A 424 -11.98 -17.61 -0.88
CA LEU A 424 -11.19 -17.09 0.24
C LEU A 424 -11.04 -18.08 1.40
N LEU A 425 -11.84 -19.15 1.47
CA LEU A 425 -11.68 -20.20 2.47
C LEU A 425 -10.56 -21.21 2.14
N ALA A 426 -10.00 -21.14 0.93
CA ALA A 426 -8.91 -21.99 0.43
C ALA A 426 -8.17 -21.27 -0.71
N CYS A 427 -7.65 -20.07 -0.43
CA CYS A 427 -6.99 -19.23 -1.42
C CYS A 427 -5.60 -19.79 -1.77
N GLU A 428 -5.54 -20.59 -2.84
CA GLU A 428 -4.30 -21.12 -3.40
C GLU A 428 -3.75 -20.14 -4.44
N ARG A 429 -2.48 -19.71 -4.34
CA ARG A 429 -1.89 -18.62 -5.15
C ARG A 429 -1.47 -19.09 -6.54
N VAL A 430 -2.35 -19.82 -7.25
CA VAL A 430 -2.15 -20.29 -8.62
C VAL A 430 -3.11 -19.56 -9.55
N ILE A 431 -2.61 -18.52 -10.22
CA ILE A 431 -3.42 -17.72 -11.14
C ILE A 431 -3.48 -18.41 -12.52
N PRO A 432 -4.63 -18.44 -13.20
CA PRO A 432 -4.67 -18.95 -14.57
C PRO A 432 -3.82 -18.09 -15.52
N ALA A 433 -3.08 -18.70 -16.45
CA ALA A 433 -2.21 -17.98 -17.38
C ALA A 433 -2.94 -16.87 -18.16
N ASN A 434 -4.20 -17.12 -18.57
CA ASN A 434 -5.03 -16.13 -19.27
C ASN A 434 -5.57 -15.00 -18.38
N ARG A 435 -5.30 -15.01 -17.07
CA ARG A 435 -5.63 -13.94 -16.12
C ARG A 435 -4.44 -13.04 -15.80
N VAL A 436 -3.22 -13.48 -16.11
CA VAL A 436 -2.00 -12.68 -15.95
C VAL A 436 -2.14 -11.35 -16.71
N GLY A 437 -2.00 -10.23 -16.00
CA GLY A 437 -2.06 -8.88 -16.56
C GLY A 437 -3.45 -8.37 -16.96
N VAL A 438 -4.53 -9.16 -16.79
CA VAL A 438 -5.89 -8.75 -17.18
C VAL A 438 -6.37 -7.52 -16.40
N ARG A 439 -5.85 -7.29 -15.19
CA ARG A 439 -6.14 -6.11 -14.38
C ARG A 439 -5.30 -4.88 -14.76
N GLY A 440 -4.47 -4.97 -15.81
CA GLY A 440 -3.55 -3.91 -16.20
C GLY A 440 -2.33 -3.78 -15.27
N ILE A 441 -2.16 -4.73 -14.34
CA ILE A 441 -1.07 -4.77 -13.37
C ILE A 441 -0.14 -5.94 -13.75
N PRO A 442 1.14 -5.68 -14.06
CA PRO A 442 2.13 -6.71 -14.31
C PRO A 442 2.40 -7.54 -13.05
N LEU A 443 2.74 -8.81 -13.22
CA LEU A 443 3.27 -9.63 -12.13
C LEU A 443 4.75 -9.37 -11.96
N THR A 444 5.15 -8.86 -10.81
CA THR A 444 6.55 -8.60 -10.49
C THR A 444 7.20 -9.84 -9.91
N PHE A 445 8.37 -10.19 -10.44
CA PHE A 445 9.29 -11.16 -9.90
C PHE A 445 10.53 -10.43 -9.39
N GLU A 446 10.70 -10.46 -8.07
CA GLU A 446 11.82 -9.80 -7.39
C GLU A 446 13.17 -10.37 -7.83
N ALA A 447 14.23 -9.57 -7.74
CA ALA A 447 15.59 -10.01 -8.06
C ALA A 447 16.06 -11.16 -7.16
N GLY A 448 16.96 -11.98 -7.67
CA GLY A 448 17.67 -12.99 -6.90
C GLY A 448 18.34 -12.39 -5.66
N GLY A 449 18.20 -13.05 -4.52
CA GLY A 449 18.76 -12.61 -3.25
C GLY A 449 18.08 -11.39 -2.62
N ALA A 450 16.96 -10.90 -3.17
CA ALA A 450 16.16 -9.81 -2.59
C ALA A 450 15.74 -10.10 -1.13
N LEU A 451 15.61 -11.38 -0.77
CA LEU A 451 15.29 -11.84 0.58
C LEU A 451 16.51 -11.99 1.51
N GLY A 452 17.72 -11.64 1.03
CA GLY A 452 18.98 -11.81 1.73
C GLY A 452 19.42 -13.28 1.88
N ASN A 453 20.31 -13.55 2.84
CA ASN A 453 20.89 -14.89 3.09
C ASN A 453 19.92 -15.87 3.80
N GLY A 454 18.63 -15.82 3.44
CA GLY A 454 17.58 -16.65 4.01
C GLY A 454 17.66 -18.13 3.57
N PRO A 455 16.72 -18.97 4.04
CA PRO A 455 16.71 -20.41 3.74
C PRO A 455 16.57 -20.73 2.25
N LEU A 456 16.15 -19.80 1.40
CA LEU A 456 16.04 -19.99 -0.05
C LEU A 456 17.33 -19.69 -0.82
N GLY A 457 18.40 -19.24 -0.14
CA GLY A 457 19.67 -18.90 -0.78
C GLY A 457 19.51 -17.72 -1.76
N PRO A 458 20.16 -17.74 -2.95
CA PRO A 458 20.03 -16.66 -3.93
C PRO A 458 18.68 -16.65 -4.67
N VAL A 459 17.84 -17.66 -4.46
CA VAL A 459 16.56 -17.81 -5.16
C VAL A 459 15.49 -16.94 -4.50
N THR A 460 14.80 -16.15 -5.31
CA THR A 460 13.57 -15.46 -4.91
C THR A 460 12.36 -16.05 -5.65
N PRO A 461 11.44 -16.74 -4.95
CA PRO A 461 10.21 -17.25 -5.56
C PRO A 461 9.22 -16.11 -5.82
N GLY A 462 8.35 -16.27 -6.81
CA GLY A 462 7.24 -15.34 -7.04
C GLY A 462 6.21 -15.33 -5.90
N TYR A 463 5.38 -14.29 -5.88
CA TYR A 463 4.21 -14.18 -4.98
C TYR A 463 3.05 -15.09 -5.39
N VAL A 464 2.96 -15.37 -6.69
CA VAL A 464 1.95 -16.22 -7.32
C VAL A 464 2.60 -17.20 -8.28
N GLN A 465 1.91 -18.30 -8.55
CA GLN A 465 2.26 -19.32 -9.52
C GLN A 465 1.30 -19.29 -10.70
N ILE A 466 1.73 -19.78 -11.87
CA ILE A 466 0.93 -19.73 -13.09
C ILE A 466 0.34 -21.09 -13.40
N GLY A 467 -0.98 -21.17 -13.38
CA GLY A 467 -1.77 -22.35 -13.72
C GLY A 467 -2.13 -22.41 -15.21
N PHE A 468 -2.09 -23.60 -15.80
CA PHE A 468 -2.44 -23.81 -17.21
C PHE A 468 -3.01 -25.21 -17.46
N LEU A 469 -3.68 -25.39 -18.60
CA LEU A 469 -4.30 -26.66 -18.98
C LEU A 469 -3.56 -27.27 -20.17
N VAL A 470 -3.09 -28.51 -20.00
CA VAL A 470 -2.51 -29.32 -21.06
C VAL A 470 -3.62 -30.16 -21.70
N PRO A 471 -3.92 -30.00 -23.01
CA PRO A 471 -4.96 -30.78 -23.66
C PRO A 471 -4.50 -32.22 -23.94
N GLU A 472 -5.46 -33.11 -24.22
CA GLU A 472 -5.16 -34.45 -24.72
C GLU A 472 -4.40 -34.40 -26.05
N GLY A 473 -3.40 -35.27 -26.20
CA GLY A 473 -2.59 -35.38 -27.44
C GLY A 473 -1.53 -34.29 -27.63
N ALA A 474 -1.31 -33.41 -26.63
CA ALA A 474 -0.18 -32.49 -26.63
C ALA A 474 1.14 -33.25 -26.48
N SER A 475 2.11 -32.98 -27.36
CA SER A 475 3.48 -33.50 -27.27
C SER A 475 4.45 -32.51 -26.63
N SER A 476 4.11 -31.22 -26.70
CA SER A 476 4.81 -30.12 -26.05
C SER A 476 3.85 -28.98 -25.74
N VAL A 477 4.10 -28.26 -24.65
CA VAL A 477 3.42 -27.04 -24.26
C VAL A 477 4.47 -26.00 -23.88
N ASP A 478 4.40 -24.85 -24.54
CA ASP A 478 5.20 -23.68 -24.20
C ASP A 478 4.32 -22.74 -23.37
N LEU A 479 4.72 -22.51 -22.12
CA LEU A 479 4.22 -21.38 -21.33
C LEU A 479 5.04 -20.16 -21.72
N VAL A 480 4.40 -19.25 -22.46
CA VAL A 480 5.02 -18.01 -22.94
C VAL A 480 4.60 -16.85 -22.04
N LEU A 481 5.59 -16.20 -21.44
CA LEU A 481 5.45 -15.04 -20.57
C LEU A 481 5.93 -13.81 -21.34
N GLU A 482 5.04 -12.84 -21.54
CA GLU A 482 5.40 -11.54 -22.11
C GLU A 482 5.93 -10.64 -20.99
N VAL A 483 7.12 -10.05 -21.15
CA VAL A 483 7.78 -9.24 -20.12
C VAL A 483 7.82 -7.74 -20.45
N GLY A 484 7.65 -6.92 -19.40
CA GLY A 484 7.86 -5.47 -19.45
C GLY A 484 9.35 -5.12 -19.47
N GLY A 485 9.77 -4.13 -20.27
CA GLY A 485 11.17 -3.67 -20.32
C GLY A 485 12.13 -4.49 -21.21
N GLY A 486 11.68 -5.64 -21.74
CA GLY A 486 12.47 -6.52 -22.60
C GLY A 486 13.15 -7.66 -21.83
N ALA A 487 13.17 -8.85 -22.42
CA ALA A 487 13.86 -10.04 -21.93
C ALA A 487 15.38 -9.85 -22.05
N GLY A 488 15.98 -9.24 -21.03
CA GLY A 488 17.42 -9.26 -20.79
C GLY A 488 17.97 -10.68 -20.58
N ASP A 489 19.20 -10.81 -20.10
CA ASP A 489 19.69 -12.13 -19.69
C ASP A 489 18.95 -12.54 -18.41
N VAL A 490 17.98 -13.45 -18.56
CA VAL A 490 17.15 -13.93 -17.46
C VAL A 490 17.79 -15.17 -16.86
N ASP A 491 18.03 -15.11 -15.55
CA ASP A 491 18.45 -16.24 -14.74
C ASP A 491 17.29 -16.64 -13.83
N ALA A 492 16.36 -17.41 -14.38
CA ALA A 492 15.17 -17.88 -13.68
C ALA A 492 14.77 -19.27 -14.16
N ASP A 493 14.19 -20.05 -13.25
CA ASP A 493 13.65 -21.37 -13.52
C ASP A 493 12.15 -21.42 -13.21
N ALA A 494 11.45 -22.31 -13.90
CA ALA A 494 10.10 -22.71 -13.56
C ALA A 494 10.12 -24.13 -12.98
N VAL A 495 9.62 -24.27 -11.75
CA VAL A 495 9.27 -25.57 -11.20
C VAL A 495 7.84 -25.88 -11.61
N VAL A 496 7.62 -27.03 -12.26
CA VAL A 496 6.32 -27.39 -12.83
C VAL A 496 5.72 -28.61 -12.14
N LYS A 497 4.40 -28.61 -11.94
CA LYS A 497 3.66 -29.69 -11.27
C LYS A 497 2.35 -30.00 -11.99
N ALA A 498 2.07 -31.29 -12.19
CA ALA A 498 0.79 -31.77 -12.69
C ALA A 498 -0.25 -31.83 -11.57
N GLY A 499 -1.53 -31.62 -11.91
CA GLY A 499 -2.66 -31.72 -10.98
C GLY A 499 -3.30 -30.38 -10.60
N GLY A 500 -2.73 -29.25 -11.03
CA GLY A 500 -3.31 -27.91 -10.87
C GLY A 500 -3.17 -27.26 -9.49
N SER A 501 -2.81 -28.03 -8.45
CA SER A 501 -2.40 -27.46 -7.17
C SER A 501 -1.08 -26.70 -7.30
N ALA A 502 -0.83 -25.74 -6.42
CA ALA A 502 0.42 -25.04 -6.24
C ALA A 502 1.57 -26.04 -6.04
N VAL A 503 2.69 -25.71 -6.66
CA VAL A 503 4.00 -26.26 -6.30
C VAL A 503 4.28 -25.89 -4.86
N GLN A 504 4.67 -26.87 -4.05
CA GLN A 504 5.14 -26.67 -2.70
C GLN A 504 6.66 -26.58 -2.72
N LEU A 505 7.19 -25.45 -2.27
CA LEU A 505 8.60 -25.10 -2.14
C LEU A 505 9.04 -25.40 -0.69
N GLY A 506 10.13 -26.13 -0.53
CA GLY A 506 10.71 -26.53 0.76
C GLY A 506 11.93 -25.68 1.14
N GLY A 507 12.06 -25.38 2.43
CA GLY A 507 13.12 -24.52 2.97
C GLY A 507 14.51 -25.15 2.97
N GLY A 508 15.39 -24.65 2.11
CA GLY A 508 16.82 -24.93 2.08
C GLY A 508 17.46 -24.35 0.81
N PRO A 509 18.77 -24.00 0.80
CA PRO A 509 19.39 -23.36 -0.35
C PRO A 509 19.48 -24.37 -1.50
N GLY A 510 18.47 -24.37 -2.39
CA GLY A 510 18.59 -24.88 -3.76
C GLY A 510 17.81 -26.13 -4.24
N SER A 511 16.88 -26.80 -3.54
CA SER A 511 16.21 -28.00 -4.18
C SER A 511 14.96 -28.65 -3.55
N GLY A 512 14.37 -28.15 -2.47
CA GLY A 512 13.14 -28.75 -1.97
C GLY A 512 11.94 -28.32 -2.81
N HIS A 513 11.37 -29.17 -3.66
CA HIS A 513 10.05 -28.92 -4.25
C HIS A 513 9.33 -30.22 -4.58
N ASP A 514 8.00 -30.17 -4.67
CA ASP A 514 7.17 -31.30 -5.10
C ASP A 514 6.84 -31.30 -6.60
N GLY A 515 7.41 -30.34 -7.35
CA GLY A 515 7.33 -30.30 -8.81
C GLY A 515 8.03 -31.48 -9.49
N VAL A 516 7.54 -31.85 -10.67
CA VAL A 516 8.05 -32.96 -11.48
C VAL A 516 9.30 -32.60 -12.29
N ALA A 517 9.54 -31.30 -12.51
CA ALA A 517 10.73 -30.80 -13.18
C ALA A 517 11.01 -29.35 -12.77
N ARG A 518 12.28 -28.96 -12.89
CA ARG A 518 12.76 -27.56 -12.83
C ARG A 518 13.36 -27.22 -14.20
N ILE A 519 12.83 -26.21 -14.86
CA ILE A 519 13.09 -25.90 -16.27
C ILE A 519 13.50 -24.44 -16.39
N ALA A 520 14.68 -24.18 -16.96
CA ALA A 520 15.16 -22.83 -17.21
C ALA A 520 14.24 -22.05 -18.16
N LEU A 521 13.93 -20.81 -17.79
CA LEU A 521 13.28 -19.85 -18.67
C LEU A 521 14.26 -19.45 -19.78
N ARG A 522 13.77 -19.37 -21.01
CA ARG A 522 14.59 -18.99 -22.17
C ARG A 522 13.93 -17.84 -22.93
N LYS A 523 14.73 -17.03 -23.61
CA LYS A 523 14.21 -16.02 -24.54
C LYS A 523 13.35 -16.71 -25.62
N GLY A 524 12.16 -16.15 -25.84
CA GLY A 524 11.21 -16.61 -26.84
C GLY A 524 11.51 -16.11 -28.25
N ALA A 525 10.47 -16.02 -29.08
CA ALA A 525 10.58 -15.59 -30.46
C ALA A 525 10.90 -14.09 -30.57
N SER A 526 10.50 -13.30 -29.57
CA SER A 526 10.85 -11.88 -29.44
C SER A 526 11.74 -11.62 -28.22
N ASN A 527 12.40 -10.46 -28.21
CA ASN A 527 13.11 -9.95 -27.04
C ASN A 527 12.18 -9.48 -25.92
N LYS A 528 10.89 -9.83 -25.95
CA LYS A 528 9.91 -9.54 -24.90
C LYS A 528 9.24 -10.81 -24.38
N GLU A 529 9.75 -11.98 -24.74
CA GLU A 529 9.16 -13.25 -24.35
C GLU A 529 10.16 -14.09 -23.57
N LEU A 530 9.67 -14.67 -22.49
CA LEU A 530 10.30 -15.79 -21.80
C LEU A 530 9.44 -17.02 -21.99
N VAL A 531 10.07 -18.17 -22.21
CA VAL A 531 9.39 -19.41 -22.53
C VAL A 531 9.87 -20.52 -21.61
N VAL A 532 8.91 -21.27 -21.08
CA VAL A 532 9.11 -22.54 -20.40
C VAL A 532 8.48 -23.63 -21.26
N THR A 533 9.30 -24.52 -21.81
CA THR A 533 8.84 -25.64 -22.64
C THR A 533 8.70 -26.91 -21.82
N LEU A 534 7.48 -27.40 -21.67
CA LEU A 534 7.18 -28.72 -21.11
C LEU A 534 6.97 -29.70 -22.27
N SER A 535 7.79 -30.75 -22.35
CA SER A 535 7.66 -31.77 -23.40
C SER A 535 8.10 -33.15 -22.92
N GLY A 536 7.81 -34.17 -23.71
CA GLY A 536 8.25 -35.54 -23.45
C GLY A 536 7.36 -36.30 -22.46
N SER A 537 7.90 -37.39 -21.90
CA SER A 537 7.13 -38.39 -21.13
C SER A 537 6.58 -37.90 -19.79
N CYS A 538 7.03 -36.73 -19.32
CA CYS A 538 6.56 -36.08 -18.09
C CYS A 538 5.28 -35.25 -18.33
N LEU A 539 4.96 -34.90 -19.58
CA LEU A 539 3.76 -34.16 -19.94
C LEU A 539 2.53 -35.09 -19.90
N SER A 540 1.49 -34.67 -19.18
CA SER A 540 0.22 -35.39 -19.10
C SER A 540 -0.94 -34.42 -19.29
N PRO A 541 -2.05 -34.86 -19.93
CA PRO A 541 -3.24 -34.03 -20.04
C PRO A 541 -3.80 -33.68 -18.67
N GLY A 542 -4.35 -32.47 -18.54
CA GLY A 542 -4.92 -31.97 -17.30
C GLY A 542 -4.30 -30.66 -16.84
N PRO A 543 -4.65 -30.20 -15.63
CA PRO A 543 -4.17 -28.93 -15.10
C PRO A 543 -2.72 -29.05 -14.60
N TRP A 544 -1.97 -27.97 -14.76
CA TRP A 544 -0.57 -27.83 -14.36
C TRP A 544 -0.35 -26.47 -13.69
N SER A 545 0.68 -26.39 -12.87
CA SER A 545 1.13 -25.16 -12.21
C SER A 545 2.63 -24.97 -12.42
N ALA A 546 3.05 -23.72 -12.58
CA ALA A 546 4.45 -23.31 -12.68
C ALA A 546 4.79 -22.26 -11.62
N ALA A 547 5.70 -22.59 -10.72
CA ALA A 547 6.31 -21.64 -9.80
C ALA A 547 7.60 -21.09 -10.42
N ILE A 548 7.70 -19.77 -10.57
CA ILE A 548 8.90 -19.11 -11.08
C ILE A 548 9.83 -18.79 -9.91
N LEU A 549 11.10 -19.17 -10.08
CA LEU A 549 12.20 -19.00 -9.15
C LEU A 549 13.24 -18.10 -9.83
N ASN A 550 13.43 -16.88 -9.34
CA ASN A 550 14.36 -15.92 -9.92
C ASN A 550 15.70 -15.90 -9.17
N GLU A 551 16.80 -15.99 -9.90
CA GLU A 551 18.17 -15.86 -9.39
C GLU A 551 18.88 -14.62 -9.99
N GLY A 552 18.30 -14.02 -11.04
CA GLY A 552 18.84 -12.86 -11.76
C GLY A 552 18.18 -11.53 -11.39
N ASP A 553 18.20 -10.57 -12.31
CA ASP A 553 17.55 -9.27 -12.13
C ASP A 553 16.03 -9.41 -12.02
N GLY A 554 15.39 -8.45 -11.34
CA GLY A 554 13.94 -8.40 -11.24
C GLY A 554 13.29 -8.15 -12.60
N PHE A 555 12.13 -8.75 -12.84
CA PHE A 555 11.38 -8.57 -14.09
C PHE A 555 9.87 -8.60 -13.85
N ALA A 556 9.12 -8.07 -14.81
CA ALA A 556 7.66 -8.01 -14.73
C ALA A 556 7.02 -8.76 -15.91
N VAL A 557 6.03 -9.60 -15.64
CA VAL A 557 5.26 -10.32 -16.66
C VAL A 557 3.92 -9.61 -16.88
N ILE A 558 3.69 -9.12 -18.10
CA ILE A 558 2.50 -8.35 -18.49
C ILE A 558 1.38 -9.22 -19.08
N SER A 559 1.71 -10.40 -19.59
CA SER A 559 0.72 -11.37 -20.06
C SER A 559 1.33 -12.79 -20.07
N ALA A 560 0.49 -13.82 -20.00
CA ALA A 560 0.93 -15.20 -20.18
C ALA A 560 -0.02 -15.95 -21.12
N ARG A 561 0.53 -16.84 -21.95
CA ARG A 561 -0.23 -17.66 -22.90
C ARG A 561 0.39 -19.04 -23.06
N LEU A 562 -0.36 -19.94 -23.68
CA LEU A 562 0.11 -21.27 -24.04
C LEU A 562 0.23 -21.41 -25.55
N GLU A 563 1.33 -22.02 -25.99
CA GLU A 563 1.49 -22.52 -27.35
C GLU A 563 1.63 -24.05 -27.30
N ILE A 564 0.77 -24.76 -28.03
CA ILE A 564 0.63 -26.22 -27.89
C ILE A 564 1.02 -26.88 -29.21
N SER A 565 1.92 -27.86 -29.13
CA SER A 565 2.30 -28.70 -30.27
C SER A 565 1.64 -30.08 -30.16
N PRO A 566 0.94 -30.56 -31.21
CA PRO A 566 0.35 -31.90 -31.23
C PRO A 566 1.41 -32.99 -31.46
N GLU A 567 1.09 -34.26 -31.16
CA GLU A 567 1.93 -35.41 -31.55
C GLU A 567 2.21 -35.41 -33.07
N GLY A 568 3.49 -35.31 -33.46
CA GLY A 568 3.95 -35.45 -34.86
C GLY A 568 4.82 -34.32 -35.41
N GLY A 569 5.14 -33.28 -34.64
CA GLY A 569 6.12 -32.25 -35.02
C GLY A 569 7.54 -32.65 -34.63
N ASP A 570 8.47 -32.63 -35.58
CA ASP A 570 9.90 -32.87 -35.36
C ASP A 570 10.51 -31.83 -34.41
N ALA A 571 10.44 -32.06 -33.10
CA ALA A 571 11.18 -31.30 -32.11
C ALA A 571 12.19 -32.24 -31.42
N ASN A 572 13.48 -31.92 -31.54
CA ASN A 572 14.55 -32.56 -30.79
C ASN A 572 14.20 -32.54 -29.29
N THR A 573 13.76 -33.68 -28.78
CA THR A 573 13.31 -33.87 -27.40
C THR A 573 14.52 -33.80 -26.46
N LEU A 574 14.65 -32.71 -25.71
CA LEU A 574 15.35 -32.74 -24.43
C LEU A 574 14.41 -33.47 -23.46
N GLY A 575 14.70 -34.75 -23.20
CA GLY A 575 14.00 -35.50 -22.15
C GLY A 575 14.23 -34.88 -20.78
N CYS A 576 13.23 -34.95 -19.90
CA CYS A 576 13.35 -34.61 -18.48
C CYS A 576 14.62 -35.28 -17.89
N PRO A 577 15.50 -34.57 -17.15
CA PRO A 577 16.65 -35.16 -16.46
C PRO A 577 16.25 -36.15 -15.36
#